data_AF-A0A4Y8PAY5-F1
#
_entry.id   AF-A0A4Y8PAY5-F1
#
_cell.length_a   1.000
_cell.length_b   1.000
_cell.length_c   1.000
_cell.angle_alpha   90.00
_cell.angle_beta   90.00
_cell.angle_gamma   90.00
#
_symmetry.space_group_name_H-M   'P 1'
#
loop_
_entity.id
_entity.type
_entity.pdbx_description
1 polymer ?
#
loop_
_entity_poly.entity_id
_entity_poly.type
_entity_poly.pdbx_seq_one_letter_code
_entity_poly.pdbx_strand_id
1 'polypeptide(L)'
;MKKMIYILSSLAFLGFGTATIPLHAQQHRHHHEQGTSMKFHHMHEMINHAVEMAAEGSNLIMLGEMGMSPGIDEMSIEHGRHHIREAQNLINRVLASKTMKELHQKGLGESSEMTYTHRLADKAKDYINLVAEMHSVK
;
A
#
# COMPACT_ATOMS: atom_id res chain seq x y z
N MET A 1 18.59 14.49 -71.96
CA MET A 1 17.26 14.55 -71.30
C MET A 1 16.65 13.14 -71.17
N LYS A 2 17.11 12.30 -70.22
CA LYS A 2 16.44 11.04 -69.83
C LYS A 2 16.84 10.66 -68.38
N LYS A 3 16.76 11.62 -67.45
CA LYS A 3 17.04 11.43 -66.01
C LYS A 3 15.84 11.85 -65.13
N MET A 4 14.61 11.66 -65.61
CA MET A 4 13.40 11.97 -64.85
C MET A 4 12.31 10.92 -65.07
N ILE A 5 12.61 9.64 -64.86
CA ILE A 5 11.59 8.59 -64.73
C ILE A 5 11.99 7.63 -63.60
N TYR A 6 12.31 8.18 -62.42
CA TYR A 6 12.43 7.39 -61.19
C TYR A 6 11.73 8.05 -59.99
N ILE A 7 10.87 9.05 -60.23
CA ILE A 7 10.09 9.73 -59.16
C ILE A 7 8.62 9.31 -59.23
N LEU A 8 8.37 8.02 -59.40
CA LEU A 8 7.02 7.43 -59.30
C LEU A 8 7.02 6.12 -58.51
N SER A 9 8.07 5.90 -57.71
CA SER A 9 8.21 4.75 -56.80
C SER A 9 8.42 5.16 -55.33
N SER A 10 8.38 6.45 -54.99
CA SER A 10 8.74 6.94 -53.64
C SER A 10 7.58 7.57 -52.86
N LEU A 11 6.33 7.43 -53.30
CA LEU A 11 5.17 8.05 -52.64
C LEU A 11 4.09 7.06 -52.15
N ALA A 12 4.51 5.89 -51.69
CA ALA A 12 3.63 4.94 -50.97
C ALA A 12 4.29 4.34 -49.72
N PHE A 13 5.37 4.96 -49.22
CA PHE A 13 6.07 4.52 -48.00
C PHE A 13 6.35 5.69 -47.03
N LEU A 14 5.38 6.62 -46.92
CA LEU A 14 5.31 7.63 -45.85
C LEU A 14 3.98 7.49 -45.09
N GLY A 15 3.61 6.24 -44.77
CA GLY A 15 2.53 5.89 -43.84
C GLY A 15 3.03 5.56 -42.42
N PHE A 16 4.30 5.82 -42.13
CA PHE A 16 4.88 5.72 -40.78
C PHE A 16 4.97 7.12 -40.19
N GLY A 17 3.89 7.58 -39.57
CA GLY A 17 3.86 8.90 -38.94
C GLY A 17 2.52 9.18 -38.29
N THR A 18 2.48 9.01 -36.97
CA THR A 18 1.41 9.42 -36.06
C THR A 18 0.08 8.71 -36.26
N ALA A 19 -0.06 7.54 -35.64
CA ALA A 19 -1.29 7.29 -34.91
C ALA A 19 -1.46 8.46 -33.94
N THR A 20 -2.28 9.45 -34.30
CA THR A 20 -2.84 10.38 -33.34
C THR A 20 -3.71 9.54 -32.42
N ILE A 21 -3.09 8.98 -31.38
CA ILE A 21 -3.83 8.64 -30.17
C ILE A 21 -4.54 9.96 -29.82
N PRO A 22 -5.88 10.01 -29.82
CA PRO A 22 -6.56 11.25 -29.50
C PRO A 22 -6.04 11.69 -28.14
N LEU A 23 -5.56 12.93 -28.03
CA LEU A 23 -4.99 13.52 -26.82
C LEU A 23 -5.94 13.36 -25.60
N HIS A 24 -7.23 13.16 -25.87
CA HIS A 24 -8.29 12.87 -24.91
C HIS A 24 -8.20 11.47 -24.27
N ALA A 25 -7.59 10.47 -24.92
CA ALA A 25 -7.43 9.13 -24.36
C ALA A 25 -6.27 9.03 -23.35
N GLN A 26 -5.32 9.96 -23.40
CA GLN A 26 -4.20 10.03 -22.47
C GLN A 26 -4.59 10.74 -21.16
N GLN A 27 -5.44 11.77 -21.24
CA GLN A 27 -5.94 12.53 -20.08
C GLN A 27 -6.72 11.65 -19.08
N HIS A 28 -7.51 10.67 -19.56
CA HIS A 28 -8.28 9.79 -18.68
C HIS A 28 -7.46 8.72 -17.96
N ARG A 29 -6.32 8.27 -18.53
CA ARG A 29 -5.48 7.25 -17.89
C ARG A 29 -4.71 7.80 -16.69
N HIS A 30 -4.21 9.03 -16.78
CA HIS A 30 -3.44 9.65 -15.69
C HIS A 30 -4.25 9.87 -14.41
N HIS A 31 -5.53 10.29 -14.51
CA HIS A 31 -6.37 10.45 -13.33
C HIS A 31 -6.74 9.11 -12.66
N HIS A 32 -6.97 8.06 -13.45
CA HIS A 32 -7.24 6.71 -12.93
C HIS A 32 -6.00 6.09 -12.26
N GLU A 33 -4.81 6.32 -12.81
CA GLU A 33 -3.54 5.85 -12.26
C GLU A 33 -3.19 6.58 -10.97
N GLN A 34 -3.34 7.91 -10.92
CA GLN A 34 -3.08 8.71 -9.72
C GLN A 34 -4.01 8.34 -8.56
N GLY A 35 -5.31 8.15 -8.84
CA GLY A 35 -6.27 7.71 -7.81
C GLY A 35 -6.01 6.29 -7.31
N THR A 36 -5.44 5.42 -8.14
CA THR A 36 -5.06 4.06 -7.75
C THR A 36 -3.78 4.07 -6.91
N SER A 37 -2.78 4.84 -7.31
CA SER A 37 -1.54 5.04 -6.55
C SER A 37 -1.82 5.57 -5.14
N MET A 38 -2.70 6.58 -5.01
CA MET A 38 -3.08 7.10 -3.70
C MET A 38 -3.79 6.07 -2.81
N LYS A 39 -4.58 5.16 -3.38
CA LYS A 39 -5.19 4.07 -2.61
C LYS A 39 -4.14 3.12 -2.04
N PHE A 40 -3.13 2.75 -2.83
CA PHE A 40 -2.02 1.94 -2.34
C PHE A 40 -1.22 2.66 -1.27
N HIS A 41 -0.87 3.92 -1.51
CA HIS A 41 -0.17 4.77 -0.55
C HIS A 41 -0.88 4.81 0.81
N HIS A 42 -2.18 5.11 0.86
CA HIS A 42 -2.91 5.11 2.12
C HIS A 42 -2.97 3.73 2.78
N MET A 43 -3.08 2.64 2.01
CA MET A 43 -3.00 1.30 2.61
C MET A 43 -1.62 1.05 3.25
N HIS A 44 -0.53 1.49 2.61
CA HIS A 44 0.81 1.39 3.18
C HIS A 44 0.98 2.23 4.44
N GLU A 45 0.44 3.45 4.45
CA GLU A 45 0.42 4.30 5.66
C GLU A 45 -0.33 3.62 6.81
N MET A 46 -1.51 3.04 6.56
CA MET A 46 -2.26 2.34 7.59
C MET A 46 -1.55 1.07 8.10
N ILE A 47 -0.82 0.37 7.22
CA ILE A 47 -0.01 -0.80 7.62
C ILE A 47 1.16 -0.35 8.50
N ASN A 48 1.88 0.71 8.12
CA ASN A 48 2.97 1.26 8.94
C ASN A 48 2.44 1.78 10.28
N HIS A 49 1.29 2.43 10.29
CA HIS A 49 0.67 2.91 11.52
C HIS A 49 0.33 1.76 12.48
N ALA A 50 -0.10 0.60 11.98
CA ALA A 50 -0.29 -0.57 12.83
C ALA A 50 1.03 -1.05 13.47
N VAL A 51 2.14 -0.99 12.75
CA VAL A 51 3.48 -1.32 13.29
C VAL A 51 3.87 -0.32 14.39
N GLU A 52 3.65 0.98 14.16
CA GLU A 52 3.90 2.03 15.15
C GLU A 52 3.08 1.81 16.42
N MET A 53 1.77 1.54 16.30
CA MET A 53 0.91 1.25 17.44
C MET A 53 1.43 0.07 18.27
N ALA A 54 1.87 -1.02 17.64
CA ALA A 54 2.42 -2.16 18.38
C ALA A 54 3.73 -1.79 19.10
N ALA A 55 4.60 -1.01 18.46
CA ALA A 55 5.86 -0.56 19.06
C ALA A 55 5.61 0.40 20.24
N GLU A 56 4.70 1.36 20.09
CA GLU A 56 4.27 2.27 21.16
C GLU A 56 3.63 1.50 22.30
N GLY A 57 2.79 0.51 21.99
CA GLY A 57 2.17 -0.36 22.99
C GLY A 57 3.21 -1.14 23.80
N SER A 58 4.22 -1.70 23.14
CA SER A 58 5.36 -2.35 23.81
C SER A 58 6.10 -1.38 24.74
N ASN A 59 6.34 -0.15 24.29
CA ASN A 59 7.02 0.86 25.09
C ASN A 59 6.21 1.23 26.35
N LEU A 60 4.88 1.34 26.25
CA LEU A 60 4.00 1.62 27.39
C LEU A 60 4.00 0.47 28.42
N ILE A 61 4.05 -0.78 27.96
CA ILE A 61 4.17 -1.94 28.85
C ILE A 61 5.51 -1.91 29.57
N MET A 62 6.61 -1.79 28.84
CA MET A 62 7.96 -1.72 29.43
C MET A 62 8.07 -0.58 30.44
N LEU A 63 7.46 0.59 30.16
CA LEU A 63 7.45 1.73 31.06
C LEU A 63 6.70 1.42 32.36
N GLY A 64 5.50 0.83 32.28
CA GLY A 64 4.73 0.49 33.48
C GLY A 64 5.38 -0.63 34.31
N GLU A 65 6.09 -1.57 33.66
CA GLU A 65 6.85 -2.62 34.35
C GLU A 65 8.01 -2.09 35.20
N MET A 66 8.45 -0.84 34.99
CA MET A 66 9.46 -0.21 35.84
C MET A 66 8.96 0.08 37.26
N GLY A 67 7.64 0.07 37.50
CA GLY A 67 7.06 0.16 38.85
C GLY A 67 7.31 1.50 39.55
N MET A 68 7.46 2.59 38.80
CA MET A 68 7.84 3.91 39.33
C MET A 68 6.64 4.72 39.83
N SER A 69 5.41 4.40 39.41
CA SER A 69 4.21 5.18 39.73
C SER A 69 2.99 4.29 39.96
N PRO A 70 2.73 3.90 41.23
CA PRO A 70 1.59 3.05 41.59
C PRO A 70 0.26 3.60 41.06
N GLY A 71 -0.51 2.76 40.39
CA GLY A 71 -1.79 3.11 39.76
C GLY A 71 -1.67 3.65 38.33
N ILE A 72 -0.58 4.33 37.98
CA ILE A 72 -0.31 4.74 36.59
C ILE A 72 0.35 3.60 35.80
N ASP A 73 1.23 2.84 36.46
CA ASP A 73 1.93 1.70 35.87
C ASP A 73 0.96 0.66 35.27
N GLU A 74 -0.08 0.28 36.02
CA GLU A 74 -1.10 -0.68 35.56
C GLU A 74 -1.91 -0.15 34.37
N MET A 75 -2.27 1.14 34.39
CA MET A 75 -2.93 1.78 33.25
C MET A 75 -2.02 1.83 32.02
N SER A 76 -0.73 2.13 32.20
CA SER A 76 0.25 2.15 31.10
C SER A 76 0.35 0.78 30.45
N ILE A 77 0.48 -0.28 31.25
CA ILE A 77 0.54 -1.66 30.77
C ILE A 77 -0.76 -2.02 30.02
N GLU A 78 -1.93 -1.72 30.58
CA GLU A 78 -3.20 -2.06 29.92
C GLU A 78 -3.41 -1.28 28.62
N HIS A 79 -3.06 0.00 28.61
CA HIS A 79 -3.09 0.83 27.41
C HIS A 79 -2.16 0.25 26.34
N GLY A 80 -0.96 -0.17 26.72
CA GLY A 80 -0.02 -0.79 25.80
C GLY A 80 -0.53 -2.10 25.20
N ARG A 81 -1.18 -2.97 26.02
CA ARG A 81 -1.85 -4.18 25.52
C ARG A 81 -3.01 -3.87 24.59
N HIS A 82 -3.74 -2.78 24.83
CA HIS A 82 -4.80 -2.34 23.94
C HIS A 82 -4.26 -1.90 22.57
N HIS A 83 -3.17 -1.13 22.54
CA HIS A 83 -2.52 -0.72 21.28
C HIS A 83 -2.09 -1.90 20.42
N ILE A 84 -1.47 -2.93 21.03
CA ILE A 84 -1.04 -4.13 20.31
C ILE A 84 -2.24 -4.87 19.70
N ARG A 85 -3.36 -5.01 20.43
CA ARG A 85 -4.60 -5.62 19.90
C ARG A 85 -5.17 -4.82 18.74
N GLU A 86 -5.22 -3.50 18.89
CA GLU A 86 -5.74 -2.63 17.83
C GLU A 86 -4.84 -2.63 16.59
N ALA A 87 -3.52 -2.81 16.76
CA ALA A 87 -2.60 -2.97 15.64
C ALA A 87 -2.93 -4.24 14.82
N GLN A 88 -3.17 -5.37 15.50
CA GLN A 88 -3.60 -6.62 14.84
C GLN A 88 -4.93 -6.42 14.10
N ASN A 89 -5.89 -5.78 14.76
CA ASN A 89 -7.20 -5.48 14.17
C ASN A 89 -7.07 -4.57 12.94
N LEU A 90 -6.18 -3.57 12.99
CA LEU A 90 -5.99 -2.61 11.92
C LEU A 90 -5.47 -3.27 10.64
N ILE A 91 -4.45 -4.14 10.73
CA ILE A 91 -3.94 -4.89 9.58
C ILE A 91 -5.05 -5.73 8.94
N ASN A 92 -5.81 -6.46 9.76
CA ASN A 92 -6.91 -7.28 9.25
C ASN A 92 -7.98 -6.43 8.55
N ARG A 93 -8.28 -5.24 9.08
CA ARG A 93 -9.22 -4.30 8.45
C ARG A 93 -8.72 -3.74 7.12
N VAL A 94 -7.44 -3.41 7.00
CA VAL A 94 -6.86 -2.94 5.72
C VAL A 94 -6.98 -4.03 4.65
N LEU A 95 -6.60 -5.27 4.98
CA LEU A 95 -6.66 -6.41 4.06
C LEU A 95 -8.09 -6.84 3.71
N ALA A 96 -9.03 -6.73 4.65
CA ALA A 96 -10.44 -7.04 4.41
C ALA A 96 -11.24 -5.85 3.83
N SER A 97 -10.59 -4.70 3.61
CA SER A 97 -11.26 -3.45 3.24
C SER A 97 -11.98 -3.56 1.90
N LYS A 98 -13.03 -2.74 1.74
CA LYS A 98 -13.73 -2.60 0.46
C LYS A 98 -12.77 -2.16 -0.64
N THR A 99 -11.85 -1.26 -0.34
CA THR A 99 -10.82 -0.77 -1.27
C THR A 99 -9.93 -1.89 -1.77
N MET A 100 -9.44 -2.76 -0.88
CA MET A 100 -8.64 -3.94 -1.26
C MET A 100 -9.42 -4.84 -2.23
N LYS A 101 -10.68 -5.15 -1.91
CA LYS A 101 -11.56 -5.97 -2.77
C LYS A 101 -11.80 -5.33 -4.14
N GLU A 102 -12.05 -4.02 -4.19
CA GLU A 102 -12.25 -3.28 -5.44
C GLU A 102 -11.01 -3.28 -6.34
N LEU A 103 -9.80 -3.19 -5.75
CA LEU A 103 -8.56 -3.23 -6.52
C LEU A 103 -8.34 -4.61 -7.15
N HIS A 104 -8.61 -5.69 -6.40
CA HIS A 104 -8.62 -7.06 -6.94
C HIS A 104 -9.62 -7.22 -8.09
N GLN A 105 -10.86 -6.75 -7.91
CA GLN A 105 -11.91 -6.83 -8.94
C GLN A 105 -11.58 -6.05 -10.21
N LYS A 106 -10.76 -5.00 -10.10
CA LYS A 106 -10.28 -4.20 -11.23
C LYS A 106 -9.09 -4.82 -11.98
N GLY A 107 -8.69 -6.05 -11.63
CA GLY A 107 -7.58 -6.74 -12.27
C GLY A 107 -6.21 -6.31 -11.78
N LEU A 108 -6.13 -5.54 -10.68
CA LEU A 108 -4.88 -5.13 -10.06
C LEU A 108 -4.38 -6.13 -9.00
N GLY A 109 -5.04 -7.29 -8.86
CA GLY A 109 -4.65 -8.33 -7.90
C GLY A 109 -3.21 -8.80 -8.05
N GLU A 110 -2.74 -8.86 -9.30
CA GLU A 110 -1.38 -9.30 -9.67
C GLU A 110 -0.42 -8.13 -9.93
N SER A 111 -0.81 -6.88 -9.59
CA SER A 111 0.07 -5.74 -9.79
C SER A 111 1.27 -5.78 -8.84
N SER A 112 2.37 -5.12 -9.22
CA SER A 112 3.55 -4.95 -8.37
C SER A 112 3.20 -4.30 -7.04
N GLU A 113 2.35 -3.28 -7.06
CA GLU A 113 1.92 -2.53 -5.89
C GLU A 113 1.07 -3.40 -4.97
N MET A 114 0.14 -4.18 -5.54
CA MET A 114 -0.69 -5.11 -4.77
C MET A 114 0.15 -6.21 -4.11
N THR A 115 1.07 -6.80 -4.87
CA THR A 115 2.03 -7.79 -4.36
C THR A 115 2.85 -7.21 -3.21
N TYR A 116 3.33 -5.97 -3.37
CA TYR A 116 4.06 -5.27 -2.31
C TYR A 116 3.16 -4.99 -1.09
N THR A 117 1.92 -4.55 -1.29
CA THR A 117 0.96 -4.32 -0.19
C THR A 117 0.73 -5.58 0.65
N HIS A 118 0.51 -6.74 0.02
CA HIS A 118 0.36 -8.01 0.77
C HIS A 118 1.63 -8.37 1.51
N ARG A 119 2.80 -8.30 0.85
CA ARG A 119 4.08 -8.60 1.50
C ARG A 119 4.36 -7.67 2.68
N LEU A 120 4.05 -6.38 2.55
CA LEU A 120 4.18 -5.41 3.63
C LEU A 120 3.25 -5.76 4.80
N ALA A 121 1.98 -6.07 4.51
CA ALA A 121 1.02 -6.46 5.53
C ALA A 121 1.40 -7.77 6.24
N ASP A 122 1.93 -8.75 5.50
CA ASP A 122 2.41 -10.02 6.07
C ASP A 122 3.57 -9.77 7.04
N LYS A 123 4.56 -8.96 6.64
CA LYS A 123 5.71 -8.64 7.51
C LYS A 123 5.31 -7.79 8.71
N ALA A 124 4.37 -6.86 8.54
CA ALA A 124 3.80 -6.11 9.64
C ALA A 124 3.06 -7.03 10.62
N LYS A 125 2.27 -7.98 10.12
CA LYS A 125 1.56 -8.96 10.94
C LYS A 125 2.52 -9.86 11.71
N ASP A 126 3.58 -10.36 11.06
CA ASP A 126 4.64 -11.14 11.73
C ASP A 126 5.24 -10.34 12.89
N TYR A 127 5.62 -9.08 12.65
CA TYR A 127 6.17 -8.19 13.68
C TYR A 127 5.19 -7.96 14.84
N ILE A 128 3.94 -7.58 14.54
CA ILE A 128 2.93 -7.28 15.56
C ILE A 128 2.64 -8.53 16.40
N ASN A 129 2.57 -9.71 15.78
CA ASN A 129 2.35 -10.95 16.51
C ASN A 129 3.52 -11.33 17.41
N LEU A 130 4.77 -11.09 16.98
CA LEU A 130 5.95 -11.27 17.84
C LEU A 130 5.89 -10.35 19.05
N VAL A 131 5.55 -9.07 18.85
CA VAL A 131 5.36 -8.11 19.95
C VAL A 131 4.21 -8.52 20.87
N ALA A 132 3.11 -9.04 20.31
CA ALA A 132 1.99 -9.55 21.10
C ALA A 132 2.39 -10.76 21.95
N GLU A 133 3.14 -11.71 21.38
CA GLU A 133 3.65 -12.88 22.09
C GLU A 133 4.57 -12.48 23.24
N MET A 134 5.51 -11.54 23.01
CA MET A 134 6.39 -11.01 24.05
C MET A 134 5.63 -10.51 25.28
N HIS A 135 4.46 -9.90 25.07
CA HIS A 135 3.65 -9.28 26.11
C HIS A 135 2.42 -10.11 26.51
N SER A 136 2.33 -11.36 26.05
CA SER A 136 1.17 -12.25 26.29
C SER A 136 -0.19 -11.64 25.90
N VAL A 137 -0.19 -10.79 24.86
CA VAL A 137 -1.40 -10.20 24.27
C VAL A 137 -2.02 -11.20 23.30
N LYS A 138 -3.34 -11.38 23.40
CA LYS A 138 -4.12 -12.28 22.55
C LYS A 138 -4.67 -11.58 21.33
#